data_AF-A0A443RSA4-F1
#
_entry.id   AF-A0A443RSA4-F1
#
_cell.length_a   1.000
_cell.length_b   1.000
_cell.length_c   1.000
_cell.angle_alpha   90.00
_cell.angle_beta   90.00
_cell.angle_gamma   90.00
#
_symmetry.space_group_name_H-M   'P 1'
#
loop_
_entity.id
_entity.type
_entity.pdbx_description
1 polymer ?
#
loop_
_entity_poly.entity_id
_entity_poly.type
_entity_poly.pdbx_seq_one_letter_code
_entity_poly.pdbx_strand_id
1 'polypeptide(L)'
;MESFKNMVPQFASVIRGGQKYSISAEELVVGDVVEVKGGDRVPADIRIISAHGCKVDNSCLTGESEPQSRSPELTSDNPLETKNLAFFSTNCVEGAAKGMVILTGDRTIMGRIANLASGLEMGETPIAKEIAHFIHIITG
;
A
#
# COMPACT_ATOMS: atom_id res chain seq x y z
N MET A 1 -0.78 -1.28 14.37
CA MET A 1 0.34 -1.72 13.49
C MET A 1 0.18 -3.18 13.02
N GLU A 2 -0.28 -4.11 13.88
CA GLU A 2 -0.43 -5.54 13.51
C GLU A 2 -1.31 -5.80 12.27
N SER A 3 -2.47 -5.14 12.16
CA SER A 3 -3.36 -5.35 11.00
C SER A 3 -2.72 -4.96 9.66
N PHE A 4 -1.87 -3.92 9.62
CA PHE A 4 -1.15 -3.49 8.42
C PHE A 4 0.00 -4.42 8.04
N LYS A 5 0.67 -5.04 9.03
CA LYS A 5 1.72 -6.03 8.74
C LYS A 5 1.17 -7.27 8.03
N ASN A 6 -0.08 -7.65 8.33
CA ASN A 6 -0.77 -8.75 7.65
C ASN A 6 -1.21 -8.42 6.20
N MET A 7 -1.04 -7.17 5.77
CA MET A 7 -1.34 -6.75 4.40
C MET A 7 -0.17 -7.01 3.44
N VAL A 8 1.06 -7.09 3.96
CA VAL A 8 2.28 -7.35 3.16
C VAL A 8 2.23 -8.78 2.62
N PRO A 9 2.36 -9.01 1.29
CA PRO A 9 2.53 -10.36 0.78
C PRO A 9 3.84 -10.96 1.31
N GLN A 10 3.88 -12.26 1.60
CA GLN A 10 5.11 -12.89 2.10
C GLN A 10 6.21 -12.94 1.05
N PHE A 11 5.84 -13.13 -0.22
CA PHE A 11 6.77 -13.27 -1.33
C PHE A 11 6.40 -12.34 -2.49
N ALA A 12 7.40 -11.99 -3.29
CA ALA A 12 7.24 -11.21 -4.50
C ALA A 12 8.04 -11.84 -5.66
N SER A 13 7.46 -11.79 -6.85
CA SER A 13 8.14 -12.17 -8.11
C SER A 13 8.94 -10.99 -8.63
N VAL A 14 10.27 -11.09 -8.56
CA VAL A 14 11.22 -10.05 -8.99
C VAL A 14 12.04 -10.52 -10.19
N ILE A 15 12.44 -9.59 -11.06
CA ILE A 15 13.31 -9.82 -12.21
C ILE A 15 14.63 -9.10 -11.96
N ARG A 16 15.70 -9.86 -11.70
CA ARG A 16 17.06 -9.34 -11.51
C ARG A 16 17.99 -10.04 -12.49
N GLY A 17 18.88 -9.32 -13.17
CA GLY A 17 19.77 -9.92 -14.19
C GLY A 17 19.05 -10.65 -15.32
N GLY A 18 17.82 -10.25 -15.65
CA GLY A 18 16.99 -10.89 -16.68
C GLY A 18 16.31 -12.21 -16.26
N GLN A 19 16.54 -12.69 -15.04
CA GLN A 19 15.95 -13.91 -14.52
C GLN A 19 14.88 -13.60 -13.47
N LYS A 20 13.86 -14.47 -13.39
CA LYS A 20 12.77 -14.36 -12.41
C LYS A 20 13.16 -15.08 -11.12
N TYR A 21 12.94 -14.41 -9.99
CA TYR A 21 13.14 -14.95 -8.65
C TYR A 21 11.89 -14.71 -7.82
N SER A 22 11.60 -15.65 -6.91
CA SER A 22 10.62 -15.44 -5.84
C SER A 22 11.41 -15.13 -4.58
N ILE A 23 11.33 -13.89 -4.10
CA ILE A 23 12.05 -13.43 -2.91
C ILE A 23 11.05 -13.02 -1.82
N SER A 24 11.51 -12.92 -0.57
CA SER A 24 10.72 -12.28 0.49
C SER A 24 10.36 -10.86 0.06
N ALA A 25 9.12 -10.43 0.29
CA ALA A 25 8.73 -9.06 -0.04
C ALA A 25 9.54 -8.01 0.75
N GLU A 26 10.09 -8.38 1.91
CA GLU A 26 10.97 -7.52 2.71
C GLU A 26 12.34 -7.27 2.04
N GLU A 27 12.77 -8.13 1.12
CA GLU A 27 14.02 -8.00 0.38
C GLU A 27 13.90 -7.15 -0.90
N LEU A 28 12.69 -6.65 -1.20
CA LEU A 28 12.45 -5.74 -2.31
C LEU A 28 13.07 -4.37 -2.05
N VAL A 29 13.75 -3.84 -3.04
CA VAL A 29 14.36 -2.51 -3.00
C VAL A 29 13.86 -1.64 -4.14
N VAL A 30 14.01 -0.32 -3.98
CA VAL A 30 13.70 0.65 -5.04
C VAL A 30 14.57 0.36 -6.26
N GLY A 31 13.96 0.37 -7.45
CA GLY A 31 14.60 0.04 -8.71
C GLY A 31 14.47 -1.42 -9.14
N ASP A 32 14.02 -2.32 -8.26
CA ASP A 32 13.67 -3.68 -8.67
C ASP A 32 12.54 -3.69 -9.69
N VAL A 33 12.57 -4.63 -10.63
CA VAL A 33 11.45 -4.90 -11.54
C VAL A 33 10.67 -6.07 -10.99
N VAL A 34 9.39 -5.88 -10.68
CA VAL A 34 8.50 -6.94 -10.21
C VAL A 34 7.46 -7.31 -11.26
N GLU A 35 6.96 -8.53 -11.18
CA GLU A 35 5.83 -9.03 -11.96
C GLU A 35 4.67 -9.32 -11.00
N VAL A 36 3.49 -8.84 -11.35
CA VAL A 36 2.23 -9.08 -10.62
C VAL A 36 1.20 -9.71 -11.56
N LYS A 37 0.45 -10.69 -11.08
CA LYS A 37 -0.58 -11.40 -11.84
C LYS A 37 -1.91 -11.38 -11.09
N GLY A 38 -3.00 -11.68 -11.79
CA GLY A 38 -4.32 -11.82 -11.17
C GLY A 38 -4.28 -12.79 -9.98
N GLY A 39 -4.75 -12.33 -8.82
CA GLY A 39 -4.67 -13.00 -7.53
C GLY A 39 -3.53 -12.50 -6.63
N ASP A 40 -2.52 -11.85 -7.18
CA ASP A 40 -1.38 -11.35 -6.40
C ASP A 40 -1.70 -10.02 -5.71
N ARG A 41 -1.15 -9.84 -4.51
CA ARG A 41 -1.03 -8.52 -3.89
C ARG A 41 0.18 -7.80 -4.46
N VAL A 42 0.02 -6.51 -4.72
CA VAL A 42 1.12 -5.66 -5.16
C VAL A 42 2.08 -5.45 -3.96
N PRO A 43 3.37 -5.83 -4.09
CA PRO A 43 4.27 -5.95 -2.94
C PRO A 43 4.93 -4.63 -2.52
N ALA A 44 4.86 -3.60 -3.35
CA ALA A 44 5.45 -2.28 -3.14
C ALA A 44 4.70 -1.26 -4.02
N ASP A 45 4.95 0.05 -3.88
CA ASP A 45 4.44 0.98 -4.90
C ASP A 45 5.32 0.85 -6.15
N ILE A 46 4.67 0.63 -7.30
CA ILE A 46 5.35 0.33 -8.56
C ILE A 46 4.87 1.23 -9.70
N ARG A 47 5.83 1.62 -10.55
CA ARG A 47 5.59 2.25 -11.85
C ARG A 47 5.45 1.16 -12.90
N ILE A 48 4.26 1.02 -13.47
CA ILE A 48 3.91 -0.01 -14.47
C ILE A 48 4.71 0.22 -15.75
N ILE A 49 5.58 -0.69 -16.15
CA ILE A 49 6.35 -0.58 -17.40
C ILE A 49 5.73 -1.43 -18.53
N SER A 50 4.89 -2.40 -18.18
CA SER A 50 4.15 -3.23 -19.14
C SER A 50 2.91 -3.79 -18.45
N ALA A 51 1.78 -3.88 -19.16
CA ALA A 51 0.55 -4.46 -18.65
C ALA A 51 -0.22 -5.18 -19.74
N HIS A 52 -0.84 -6.31 -19.39
CA HIS A 52 -1.67 -7.12 -20.27
C HIS A 52 -2.99 -7.43 -19.54
N GLY A 53 -4.03 -6.67 -19.87
CA GLY A 53 -5.35 -6.80 -19.22
C GLY A 53 -5.32 -6.62 -17.70
N CYS A 54 -4.28 -5.96 -17.16
CA CYS A 54 -4.11 -5.82 -15.72
C CYS A 54 -5.16 -4.89 -15.15
N LYS A 55 -5.89 -5.36 -14.14
CA LYS A 55 -6.77 -4.53 -13.30
C LYS A 55 -6.42 -4.71 -11.84
N VAL A 56 -6.47 -3.63 -11.08
CA VAL A 56 -6.20 -3.63 -9.65
C VAL A 56 -7.42 -3.14 -8.87
N ASP A 57 -7.63 -3.72 -7.69
CA ASP A 57 -8.61 -3.26 -6.70
C ASP A 57 -7.92 -2.31 -5.72
N ASN A 58 -8.33 -1.04 -5.78
CA ASN A 58 -7.80 0.04 -4.96
C ASN A 58 -8.67 0.34 -3.72
N SER A 59 -9.61 -0.54 -3.35
CA SER A 59 -10.52 -0.35 -2.21
C SER A 59 -9.80 -0.04 -0.89
N CYS A 60 -8.59 -0.57 -0.68
CA CYS A 60 -7.77 -0.24 0.50
C CYS A 60 -7.36 1.24 0.58
N LEU A 61 -7.34 1.96 -0.54
CA LEU A 61 -6.95 3.37 -0.63
C LEU A 61 -8.15 4.30 -0.81
N THR A 62 -9.13 3.90 -1.62
CA THR A 62 -10.25 4.77 -2.02
C THR A 62 -11.57 4.40 -1.36
N GLY A 63 -11.69 3.18 -0.80
CA GLY A 63 -12.96 2.62 -0.34
C GLY A 63 -13.84 2.02 -1.44
N GLU A 64 -13.45 2.18 -2.71
CA GLU A 64 -14.22 1.70 -3.87
C GLU A 64 -13.64 0.40 -4.43
N SER A 65 -14.46 -0.65 -4.57
CA SER A 65 -14.03 -1.97 -5.06
C SER A 65 -14.06 -2.13 -6.59
N GLU A 66 -14.36 -1.07 -7.35
CA GLU A 66 -14.40 -1.16 -8.81
C GLU A 66 -13.00 -1.39 -9.39
N PRO A 67 -12.74 -2.50 -10.11
CA PRO A 67 -11.40 -2.80 -10.63
C PRO A 67 -10.90 -1.76 -11.64
N GLN A 68 -9.73 -1.20 -11.38
CA GLN A 68 -9.13 -0.14 -12.19
C GLN A 68 -8.04 -0.70 -13.11
N SER A 69 -8.17 -0.47 -14.42
CA SER A 69 -7.16 -0.88 -15.39
C SER A 69 -5.81 -0.20 -15.16
N ARG A 70 -4.72 -0.94 -15.40
CA ARG A 70 -3.34 -0.46 -15.35
C ARG A 70 -2.71 -0.49 -16.74
N SER A 71 -1.93 0.53 -17.06
CA SER A 71 -1.23 0.66 -18.35
C SER A 71 0.08 1.44 -18.19
N PRO A 72 1.07 1.32 -19.08
CA PRO A 72 2.34 2.01 -18.89
C PRO A 72 2.28 3.53 -19.17
N GLU A 73 1.24 4.02 -19.83
CA GLU A 73 1.07 5.44 -20.17
C GLU A 73 0.61 6.29 -18.98
N LEU A 74 1.10 7.52 -18.89
CA LEU A 74 0.58 8.50 -17.94
C LEU A 74 -0.81 8.95 -18.39
N THR A 75 -1.80 8.85 -17.51
CA THR A 75 -3.19 9.19 -17.85
C THR A 75 -3.78 10.31 -16.99
N SER A 76 -3.13 10.68 -15.89
CA SER A 76 -3.53 11.78 -15.01
C SER A 76 -2.29 12.35 -14.32
N ASP A 77 -2.32 13.65 -14.00
CA ASP A 77 -1.29 14.28 -13.16
C ASP A 77 -1.40 13.86 -11.70
N ASN A 78 -2.59 13.42 -11.27
CA ASN A 78 -2.79 12.87 -9.93
C ASN A 78 -2.23 11.43 -9.87
N PRO A 79 -1.22 11.16 -9.03
CA PRO A 79 -0.64 9.83 -8.89
C PRO A 79 -1.68 8.76 -8.52
N LEU A 80 -2.70 9.08 -7.72
CA LEU A 80 -3.71 8.11 -7.27
C LEU A 80 -4.68 7.70 -8.38
N GLU A 81 -4.84 8.52 -9.41
CA GLU A 81 -5.78 8.29 -10.51
C GLU A 81 -5.10 7.74 -11.77
N THR A 82 -3.80 8.01 -11.97
CA THR A 82 -3.10 7.56 -13.16
C THR A 82 -3.03 6.03 -13.23
N LYS A 83 -3.11 5.49 -14.44
CA LYS A 83 -3.11 4.03 -14.69
C LYS A 83 -1.72 3.40 -14.64
N ASN A 84 -0.68 4.22 -14.66
CA ASN A 84 0.70 3.75 -14.67
C ASN A 84 1.32 3.53 -13.30
N LEU A 85 0.55 3.63 -12.23
CA LEU A 85 0.97 3.27 -10.89
C LEU A 85 0.12 2.13 -10.36
N ALA A 86 0.73 1.23 -9.60
CA ALA A 86 0.03 0.31 -8.72
C ALA A 86 0.64 0.42 -7.33
N PHE A 87 -0.18 0.26 -6.31
CA PHE A 87 0.16 0.65 -4.94
C PHE A 87 0.29 -0.56 -4.04
N PHE A 88 1.16 -0.46 -3.05
CA PHE A 88 1.31 -1.46 -2.01
C PHE A 88 -0.04 -1.78 -1.36
N SER A 89 -0.28 -3.08 -1.13
CA SER A 89 -1.51 -3.64 -0.55
C SER A 89 -2.75 -3.63 -1.46
N THR A 90 -2.68 -3.14 -2.70
CA THR A 90 -3.76 -3.34 -3.67
C THR A 90 -3.69 -4.74 -4.28
N ASN A 91 -4.83 -5.29 -4.67
CA ASN A 91 -4.90 -6.63 -5.25
C ASN A 91 -4.95 -6.51 -6.77
N CYS A 92 -4.10 -7.27 -7.49
CA CYS A 92 -4.28 -7.48 -8.92
C CYS A 92 -5.45 -8.46 -9.10
N VAL A 93 -6.55 -7.99 -9.67
CA VAL A 93 -7.78 -8.78 -9.82
C VAL A 93 -7.67 -9.72 -11.03
N GLU A 94 -7.12 -9.22 -12.12
CA GLU A 94 -6.95 -9.97 -13.36
C GLU A 94 -5.78 -9.44 -14.19
N GLY A 95 -5.38 -10.23 -15.19
CA GLY A 95 -4.29 -9.92 -16.10
C GLY A 95 -2.91 -10.05 -15.46
N ALA A 96 -1.93 -9.39 -16.07
CA ALA A 96 -0.56 -9.35 -15.55
C ALA A 96 0.10 -8.01 -15.87
N ALA A 97 0.98 -7.56 -14.98
CA ALA A 97 1.79 -6.37 -15.20
C ALA A 97 3.22 -6.57 -14.69
N LYS A 98 4.13 -5.80 -15.29
CA LYS A 98 5.48 -5.61 -14.78
C LYS A 98 5.63 -4.15 -14.37
N GLY A 99 6.29 -3.92 -13.26
CA GLY A 99 6.54 -2.56 -12.76
C GLY A 99 7.89 -2.43 -12.10
N MET A 100 8.45 -1.23 -12.14
CA MET A 100 9.64 -0.86 -11.39
C MET A 100 9.21 -0.34 -10.02
N VAL A 101 9.83 -0.85 -8.95
CA VAL A 101 9.58 -0.41 -7.59
C VAL A 101 10.05 1.03 -7.39
N ILE A 102 9.14 1.89 -6.94
CA ILE A 102 9.43 3.31 -6.68
C ILE A 102 9.43 3.63 -5.18
N LEU A 103 8.61 2.94 -4.37
CA LEU A 103 8.58 3.11 -2.92
C LEU A 103 8.42 1.76 -2.23
N THR A 104 9.06 1.59 -1.07
CA THR A 104 9.02 0.37 -0.25
C THR A 104 8.71 0.68 1.20
N GLY A 105 8.08 -0.27 1.90
CA GLY A 105 7.80 -0.19 3.34
C GLY A 105 7.03 1.08 3.74
N ASP A 106 7.50 1.72 4.79
CA ASP A 106 6.91 2.94 5.38
C ASP A 106 6.80 4.14 4.42
N ARG A 107 7.57 4.14 3.33
CA ARG A 107 7.55 5.21 2.32
C ARG A 107 6.43 5.04 1.29
N THR A 108 5.85 3.84 1.18
CA THR A 108 4.71 3.60 0.29
C THR A 108 3.50 4.44 0.71
N ILE A 109 2.54 4.65 -0.19
CA ILE A 109 1.31 5.39 0.13
C ILE A 109 0.61 4.76 1.34
N MET A 110 0.41 3.43 1.31
CA MET A 110 -0.24 2.74 2.42
C MET A 110 0.63 2.68 3.69
N GLY A 111 1.96 2.59 3.55
CA GLY A 111 2.88 2.70 4.69
C GLY A 111 2.79 4.05 5.39
N ARG A 112 2.69 5.14 4.63
CA ARG A 112 2.48 6.48 5.18
C ARG A 112 1.13 6.62 5.88
N ILE A 113 0.06 6.06 5.31
CA ILE A 113 -1.27 6.02 5.95
C ILE A 113 -1.22 5.24 7.26
N ALA A 114 -0.59 4.07 7.27
CA ALA A 114 -0.45 3.25 8.46
C ALA A 114 0.33 3.98 9.58
N ASN A 115 1.41 4.67 9.20
CA ASN A 115 2.22 5.44 10.15
C ASN A 115 1.44 6.62 10.74
N LEU A 116 0.71 7.38 9.90
CA LEU A 116 -0.17 8.46 10.37
C LEU A 116 -1.24 7.94 11.34
N ALA A 117 -1.90 6.83 11.01
CA ALA A 117 -2.93 6.25 11.87
C ALA A 117 -2.35 5.76 13.22
N SER A 118 -1.11 5.27 13.23
CA SER A 118 -0.45 4.80 14.46
C SER A 118 0.14 5.90 15.33
N GLY A 119 0.51 7.04 14.73
CA GLY A 119 1.15 8.18 15.41
C GLY A 119 0.17 9.19 16.00
N LEU A 120 -1.14 8.95 15.90
CA LEU A 120 -2.15 9.78 16.54
C LEU A 120 -2.14 9.52 18.05
N GLU A 121 -1.67 10.50 18.82
CA GLU A 121 -1.84 10.49 20.27
C GLU A 121 -3.34 10.43 20.59
N MET A 122 -3.75 9.40 21.34
CA MET A 122 -5.08 9.39 21.95
C MET A 122 -5.11 10.49 23.01
N GLY A 123 -5.58 11.67 22.62
CA GLY A 123 -5.93 12.71 23.56
C GLY A 123 -6.95 12.17 24.57
N GLU A 124 -6.95 12.74 25.78
CA GLU A 124 -7.93 12.35 26.79
C GLU A 124 -9.35 12.51 26.26
N THR A 125 -10.15 11.45 26.43
CA THR A 125 -11.57 11.48 26.07
C THR A 125 -12.30 12.54 26.91
N PRO A 126 -13.39 13.12 26.40
CA PRO A 126 -14.17 14.09 27.18
C PRO A 126 -14.57 13.56 28.57
N ILE A 127 -14.94 12.29 28.67
CA ILE A 127 -15.28 11.66 29.95
C ILE A 127 -14.08 11.53 30.89
N ALA A 128 -12.88 11.21 30.36
CA ALA A 128 -11.67 11.15 31.17
C ALA A 128 -11.31 12.52 31.74
N LYS A 129 -11.48 13.59 30.95
CA LYS A 129 -11.30 14.98 31.40
C LYS A 129 -12.27 15.36 32.51
N GLU A 130 -13.56 15.02 32.37
CA GLU A 130 -14.57 15.29 33.41
C GLU A 130 -14.31 14.49 34.70
N ILE A 131 -13.89 13.22 34.58
CA ILE A 131 -13.51 12.42 35.75
C ILE A 131 -12.29 13.02 36.44
N ALA A 132 -11.26 13.41 35.69
CA ALA A 132 -10.07 14.06 36.26
C ALA A 132 -10.41 15.38 36.96
N HIS A 133 -11.28 16.19 36.35
CA HIS A 133 -11.78 17.43 36.94
C HIS A 133 -12.55 17.17 38.25
N PHE A 134 -13.45 16.18 38.25
CA PHE A 134 -14.20 15.80 39.43
C PHE A 134 -13.30 15.30 40.56
N ILE A 135 -12.31 14.43 40.25
CA ILE A 135 -11.34 13.96 41.24
C ILE A 135 -10.60 15.14 41.86
N HIS A 136 -10.12 16.08 41.05
CA HIS A 136 -9.38 17.26 41.51
C HIS A 136 -10.21 18.11 42.49
N ILE A 137 -11.52 18.29 42.23
CA ILE A 137 -12.44 19.00 43.13
C ILE A 137 -12.57 18.28 44.48
N ILE A 138 -12.64 16.95 44.48
CA ILE A 138 -12.88 16.17 45.70
C ILE A 138 -11.62 15.98 46.54
N THR A 139 -10.44 15.85 45.91
CA THR A 139 -9.19 15.55 46.62
C THR A 139 -8.38 16.78 47.01
N GLY A 140 -8.57 17.93 46.34
CA GLY A 140 -7.78 19.16 46.55
C GLY A 140 -6.46 19.14 45.79
#